data_AF-A0A8J4CUK6-F1
#
_entry.id   AF-A0A8J4CUK6-F1
#
_cell.length_a   1.000
_cell.length_b   1.000
_cell.length_c   1.000
_cell.angle_alpha   90.00
_cell.angle_beta   90.00
_cell.angle_gamma   90.00
#
_symmetry.space_group_name_H-M   'P 1'
#
loop_
_entity.id
_entity.type
_entity.pdbx_description
1 polymer ?
#
loop_
_entity_poly.entity_id
_entity_poly.type
_entity_poly.pdbx_seq_one_letter_code
_entity_poly.pdbx_strand_id
1 'polypeptide(L)'
;MHGANTIAAGWSLTRGRASQELKSFWQALLGLDITVDNFLSLPSGVYLLGKRWWGSSLLVRSCYRGLFDRLMSLHSSNTNKRFLITGTPGIGKTYFPVVLMYWLVKEEKVDTIVYESQNERYLFTSKGTYPNAEKGSIMDFDEEIDDSKTWWIVDMPMATERAASTVLLSSLEQDQYKFQKLRGATTLYMPVWTDDEIEKCRIQLFPSLENEMVQMLVSKWGNIPRYVLEKAMDVPSQRSLDNALSICQWKDIMQCIGAPSTVPYYYHKLLHLEVVSDEYNMMIMKLASPYVVREIEMKEGTHHVGQLQHLVHLSICKPEIYGAVGGTFFKNYAHRCLQQGGSFQVRRLGPSNMDHPKDTELFALQQCSDIHEFNNLEEVEQRVNSIYYLSQAHNVPAVNAMIQPNILFQMTITQNCQVNPHALKTAAGRLLNKPARLYFVVPDYVFKAFSFVAGVPQEIEQWVLTVPWM
;
A
#
# COMPACT_ATOMS: atom_id res chain seq x y z
N MET A 1 26.55 69.69 8.09
CA MET A 1 27.25 68.54 8.71
C MET A 1 26.21 67.60 9.29
N HIS A 2 25.93 66.49 8.61
CA HIS A 2 25.54 65.16 9.13
C HIS A 2 25.19 64.33 7.90
N GLY A 3 26.15 63.53 7.44
CA GLY A 3 26.01 62.67 6.30
C GLY A 3 25.26 61.39 6.68
N ALA A 4 24.31 61.00 5.85
CA ALA A 4 23.77 59.65 5.83
C ALA A 4 24.28 58.98 4.54
N ASN A 5 25.36 58.21 4.69
CA ASN A 5 25.80 57.27 3.67
C ASN A 5 24.80 56.12 3.64
N THR A 6 23.95 56.09 2.61
CA THR A 6 23.18 54.89 2.25
C THR A 6 24.14 53.90 1.62
N ILE A 7 24.62 52.94 2.42
CA ILE A 7 25.34 51.76 1.91
C ILE A 7 24.30 50.89 1.22
N ALA A 8 24.26 50.95 -0.11
CA ALA A 8 23.62 49.94 -0.93
C ALA A 8 24.44 48.64 -0.79
N ALA A 9 24.05 47.80 0.16
CA ALA A 9 24.53 46.43 0.24
C ALA A 9 23.92 45.67 -0.94
N GLY A 10 24.67 45.58 -2.04
CA GLY A 10 24.36 44.68 -3.14
C GLY A 10 24.41 43.25 -2.63
N TRP A 11 23.23 42.64 -2.46
CA TRP A 11 23.10 41.19 -2.37
C TRP A 11 23.33 40.63 -3.78
N SER A 12 24.61 40.48 -4.13
CA SER A 12 25.01 39.56 -5.19
C SER A 12 24.69 38.14 -4.70
N LEU A 13 23.49 37.65 -5.04
CA LEU A 13 23.13 36.23 -4.96
C LEU A 13 24.12 35.45 -5.83
N THR A 14 25.17 34.97 -5.17
CA THR A 14 26.20 34.15 -5.79
C THR A 14 25.62 32.77 -6.00
N ARG A 15 25.60 32.29 -7.25
CA ARG A 15 25.37 30.86 -7.57
C ARG A 15 26.14 30.02 -6.55
N GLY A 16 25.43 29.22 -5.77
CA GLY A 16 26.04 28.39 -4.74
C GLY A 16 27.00 27.39 -5.39
N ARG A 17 28.30 27.51 -5.15
CA ARG A 17 29.24 26.41 -5.47
C ARG A 17 28.71 25.16 -4.78
N ALA A 18 28.34 24.14 -5.55
CA ALA A 18 27.95 22.86 -4.98
C ALA A 18 29.04 22.35 -4.04
N SER A 19 28.59 21.77 -2.93
CA SER A 19 29.49 21.11 -2.01
C SER A 19 30.18 19.94 -2.73
N GLN A 20 31.41 19.63 -2.30
CA GLN A 20 32.17 18.54 -2.89
C GLN A 20 31.40 17.21 -2.78
N GLU A 21 30.62 17.03 -1.72
CA GLU A 21 29.78 15.86 -1.47
C GLU A 21 28.69 15.67 -2.54
N LEU A 22 28.02 16.75 -2.95
CA LEU A 22 26.99 16.68 -3.99
C LEU A 22 27.59 16.29 -5.35
N LYS A 23 28.76 16.84 -5.68
CA LYS A 23 29.49 16.49 -6.91
C LYS A 23 29.95 15.03 -6.89
N SER A 24 30.51 14.58 -5.76
CA SER A 24 30.91 13.18 -5.57
C SER A 24 29.71 12.22 -5.71
N PHE A 25 28.55 12.58 -5.16
CA PHE A 25 27.32 11.82 -5.35
C PHE A 25 26.95 11.68 -6.83
N TRP A 26 26.88 12.80 -7.56
CA TRP A 26 26.48 12.79 -8.96
C TRP A 26 27.45 11.98 -9.82
N GLN A 27 28.75 12.17 -9.64
CA GLN A 27 29.77 11.41 -10.35
C GLN A 27 29.67 9.91 -10.06
N ALA A 28 29.44 9.52 -8.79
CA ALA A 28 29.25 8.13 -8.44
C ALA A 28 28.00 7.55 -9.11
N LEU A 29 26.86 8.25 -9.09
CA LEU A 29 25.60 7.79 -9.68
C LEU A 29 25.74 7.42 -11.16
N LEU A 30 26.53 8.20 -11.91
CA LEU A 30 26.78 7.97 -13.34
C LEU A 30 27.65 6.74 -13.63
N GLY A 31 28.50 6.34 -12.68
CA GLY A 31 29.38 5.17 -12.79
C GLY A 31 28.81 3.89 -12.18
N LEU A 32 27.72 3.98 -11.43
CA LEU A 32 27.13 2.83 -10.74
C LEU A 32 26.23 2.00 -11.64
N ASP A 33 26.02 0.75 -11.21
CA ASP A 33 24.97 -0.14 -11.68
C ASP A 33 24.17 -0.64 -10.47
N ILE A 34 22.89 -0.93 -10.70
CA ILE A 34 22.02 -1.52 -9.68
C ILE A 34 22.49 -2.96 -9.43
N THR A 35 22.66 -3.32 -8.16
CA THR A 35 23.13 -4.66 -7.78
C THR A 35 22.08 -5.74 -8.09
N VAL A 36 22.51 -7.01 -8.12
CA VAL A 36 21.63 -8.17 -8.30
C VAL A 36 20.53 -8.22 -7.23
N ASP A 37 20.81 -7.75 -6.02
CA ASP A 37 19.86 -7.67 -4.91
C ASP A 37 18.94 -6.43 -4.96
N ASN A 38 18.96 -5.69 -6.08
CA ASN A 38 18.21 -4.46 -6.31
C ASN A 38 18.61 -3.30 -5.39
N PHE A 39 19.90 -3.08 -5.14
CA PHE A 39 20.37 -1.90 -4.41
C PHE A 39 21.18 -0.96 -5.29
N LEU A 40 21.01 0.33 -5.05
CA LEU A 40 21.93 1.36 -5.51
C LEU A 40 22.84 1.70 -4.32
N SER A 41 24.07 1.19 -4.35
CA SER A 41 25.05 1.36 -3.27
C SER A 41 26.20 2.25 -3.73
N LEU A 42 26.32 3.41 -3.12
CA LEU A 42 27.37 4.39 -3.36
C LEU A 42 28.71 3.93 -2.75
N PRO A 43 29.84 4.37 -3.32
CA PRO A 43 31.16 4.14 -2.73
C PRO A 43 31.27 4.69 -1.29
N SER A 44 32.21 4.14 -0.53
CA SER A 44 32.48 4.59 0.84
C SER A 44 32.75 6.10 0.89
N GLY A 45 32.11 6.78 1.85
CA GLY A 45 32.22 8.24 2.02
C GLY A 45 31.37 9.08 1.06
N VAL A 46 30.61 8.45 0.14
CA VAL A 46 29.66 9.12 -0.75
C VAL A 46 28.24 8.86 -0.26
N TYR A 47 27.41 9.89 -0.24
CA TYR A 47 26.06 9.85 0.33
C TYR A 47 25.03 10.33 -0.68
N LEU A 48 23.80 9.81 -0.59
CA LEU A 48 22.70 10.19 -1.49
C LEU A 48 22.49 11.71 -1.43
N LEU A 49 22.48 12.37 -2.60
CA LEU A 49 22.38 13.84 -2.73
C LEU A 49 23.44 14.62 -1.94
N GLY A 50 24.57 14.00 -1.56
CA GLY A 50 25.58 14.58 -0.68
C GLY A 50 25.14 14.71 0.79
N LYS A 51 24.02 14.11 1.20
CA LYS A 51 23.44 14.23 2.54
C LYS A 51 23.74 12.99 3.38
N ARG A 52 24.60 13.11 4.39
CA ARG A 52 25.01 11.98 5.24
C ARG A 52 23.85 11.21 5.87
N TRP A 53 22.81 11.91 6.31
CA TRP A 53 21.65 11.31 6.96
C TRP A 53 20.72 10.54 6.01
N TRP A 54 20.89 10.68 4.69
CA TRP A 54 20.21 9.82 3.71
C TRP A 54 20.94 8.48 3.52
N GLY A 55 22.14 8.33 4.07
CA GLY A 55 22.95 7.13 3.90
C GLY A 55 23.60 7.04 2.52
N SER A 56 24.22 5.89 2.26
CA SER A 56 24.99 5.60 1.04
C SER A 56 24.40 4.46 0.21
N SER A 57 23.26 3.88 0.62
CA SER A 57 22.63 2.77 -0.10
C SER A 57 21.11 2.92 -0.08
N LEU A 58 20.47 2.48 -1.16
CA LEU A 58 19.03 2.57 -1.37
C LEU A 58 18.51 1.30 -2.02
N LEU A 59 17.42 0.74 -1.51
CA LEU A 59 16.68 -0.32 -2.19
C LEU A 59 15.94 0.24 -3.42
N VAL A 60 16.19 -0.35 -4.58
CA VAL A 60 15.42 -0.18 -5.80
C VAL A 60 14.22 -1.12 -5.73
N ARG A 61 13.05 -0.56 -5.44
CA ARG A 61 11.81 -1.33 -5.25
C ARG A 61 11.37 -1.99 -6.56
N SER A 62 10.71 -3.12 -6.45
CA SER A 62 10.19 -3.87 -7.60
C SER A 62 9.22 -3.03 -8.45
N CYS A 63 8.40 -2.19 -7.82
CA CYS A 63 7.48 -1.30 -8.52
C CYS A 63 8.13 -0.13 -9.26
N TYR A 64 9.39 0.22 -8.95
CA TYR A 64 10.04 1.39 -9.54
C TYR A 64 10.21 1.24 -11.05
N ARG A 65 10.55 0.03 -11.53
CA ARG A 65 10.72 -0.20 -12.96
C ARG A 65 9.40 -0.02 -13.72
N GLY A 66 8.32 -0.63 -13.24
CA GLY A 66 7.00 -0.49 -13.85
C GLY A 66 6.50 0.96 -13.89
N LEU A 67 6.72 1.72 -12.80
CA LEU A 67 6.42 3.15 -12.77
C LEU A 67 7.25 3.94 -13.78
N PHE A 68 8.55 3.66 -13.90
CA PHE A 68 9.44 4.31 -14.85
C PHE A 68 9.04 4.01 -16.30
N ASP A 69 8.82 2.74 -16.63
CA ASP A 69 8.40 2.32 -17.98
C ASP A 69 7.07 2.96 -18.38
N ARG A 70 6.11 3.03 -17.44
CA ARG A 70 4.84 3.72 -17.69
C ARG A 70 5.03 5.22 -17.90
N LEU A 71 5.89 5.86 -17.10
CA LEU A 71 6.23 7.26 -17.24
C LEU A 71 6.83 7.55 -18.62
N MET A 72 7.80 6.74 -19.06
CA MET A 72 8.44 6.88 -20.37
C MET A 72 7.48 6.63 -21.52
N SER A 73 6.60 5.63 -21.41
CA SER A 73 5.57 5.35 -22.42
C SER A 73 4.64 6.55 -22.64
N LEU A 74 4.15 7.15 -21.55
CA LEU A 74 3.27 8.33 -21.59
C LEU A 74 3.98 9.61 -22.06
N HIS A 75 5.29 9.72 -21.76
CA HIS A 75 6.10 10.83 -22.24
C HIS A 75 6.35 10.73 -23.75
N SER A 76 6.71 9.55 -24.24
CA SER A 76 7.04 9.29 -25.65
C SER A 76 5.85 9.43 -26.60
N SER A 77 4.62 9.20 -26.13
CA SER A 77 3.39 9.52 -26.91
C SER A 77 3.16 11.02 -27.07
N ASN A 78 3.97 11.87 -26.43
CA ASN A 78 3.88 13.34 -26.42
C ASN A 78 2.53 13.86 -25.90
N THR A 79 1.78 13.01 -25.21
CA THR A 79 0.49 13.31 -24.58
C THR A 79 0.68 13.91 -23.20
N ASN A 80 1.75 13.53 -22.51
CA ASN A 80 2.00 13.88 -21.12
C ASN A 80 3.41 14.41 -20.92
N LYS A 81 3.51 15.54 -20.22
CA LYS A 81 4.79 16.10 -19.76
C LYS A 81 4.82 16.31 -18.25
N ARG A 82 3.74 15.95 -17.55
CA ARG A 82 3.51 16.29 -16.15
C ARG A 82 2.98 15.06 -15.45
N PHE A 83 3.76 14.55 -14.50
CA PHE A 83 3.50 13.28 -13.85
C PHE A 83 3.43 13.52 -12.35
N LEU A 84 2.26 13.33 -11.76
CA LEU A 84 2.11 13.26 -10.31
C LEU A 84 2.29 11.81 -9.89
N ILE A 85 3.29 11.53 -9.06
CA ILE A 85 3.48 10.24 -8.41
C ILE A 85 3.08 10.39 -6.94
N THR A 86 2.01 9.71 -6.55
CA THR A 86 1.46 9.77 -5.20
C THR A 86 1.30 8.39 -4.58
N GLY A 87 1.04 8.33 -3.27
CA GLY A 87 0.91 7.07 -2.54
C GLY A 87 0.93 7.28 -1.04
N THR A 88 0.76 6.22 -0.27
CA THR A 88 0.77 6.25 1.20
C THR A 88 2.03 6.95 1.75
N PRO A 89 1.94 7.89 2.70
CA PRO A 89 3.10 8.47 3.38
C PRO A 89 4.00 7.40 4.01
N GLY A 90 5.32 7.55 3.86
CA GLY A 90 6.30 6.63 4.46
C GLY A 90 6.74 5.44 3.58
N ILE A 91 6.26 5.32 2.34
CA ILE A 91 6.66 4.26 1.39
C ILE A 91 7.94 4.55 0.59
N GLY A 92 8.65 5.65 0.90
CA GLY A 92 9.92 5.98 0.25
C GLY A 92 9.84 6.82 -1.03
N LYS A 93 8.73 7.53 -1.30
CA LYS A 93 8.60 8.47 -2.44
C LYS A 93 9.79 9.43 -2.57
N THR A 94 10.26 9.98 -1.46
CA THR A 94 11.44 10.88 -1.37
C THR A 94 12.75 10.26 -1.85
N TYR A 95 12.88 8.93 -1.86
CA TYR A 95 14.07 8.25 -2.39
C TYR A 95 13.95 7.90 -3.88
N PHE A 96 12.73 7.82 -4.42
CA PHE A 96 12.50 7.53 -5.84
C PHE A 96 13.19 8.51 -6.81
N PRO A 97 13.31 9.83 -6.55
CA PRO A 97 14.09 10.75 -7.38
C PRO A 97 15.49 10.26 -7.72
N VAL A 98 16.19 9.61 -6.78
CA VAL A 98 17.55 9.12 -7.03
C VAL A 98 17.56 8.05 -8.11
N VAL A 99 16.64 7.09 -8.03
CA VAL A 99 16.50 6.00 -9.00
C VAL A 99 15.99 6.54 -10.34
N LEU A 100 15.05 7.47 -10.31
CA LEU A 100 14.54 8.14 -11.50
C LEU A 100 15.66 8.89 -12.24
N MET A 101 16.48 9.67 -11.52
CA MET A 101 17.66 10.35 -12.10
C MET A 101 18.64 9.36 -12.72
N TYR A 102 18.90 8.24 -12.04
CA TYR A 102 19.77 7.18 -12.53
C TYR A 102 19.30 6.66 -13.90
N TRP A 103 18.02 6.28 -14.03
CA TRP A 103 17.48 5.76 -15.29
C TRP A 103 17.32 6.82 -16.38
N LEU A 104 16.90 8.04 -16.03
CA LEU A 104 16.82 9.15 -16.99
C LEU A 104 18.17 9.42 -17.67
N VAL A 105 19.28 9.36 -16.93
CA VAL A 105 20.60 9.56 -17.54
C VAL A 105 21.11 8.31 -18.26
N LYS A 106 21.00 7.14 -17.63
CA LYS A 106 21.60 5.90 -18.16
C LYS A 106 20.86 5.38 -19.39
N GLU A 107 19.54 5.39 -19.37
CA GLU A 107 18.69 4.80 -20.42
C GLU A 107 18.20 5.86 -21.39
N GLU A 108 17.63 6.97 -20.89
CA GLU A 108 17.01 8.01 -21.72
C GLU A 108 17.98 9.11 -22.18
N LYS A 109 19.24 9.03 -21.74
CA LYS A 109 20.32 9.98 -22.11
C LYS A 109 19.93 11.44 -21.84
N VAL A 110 19.23 11.69 -20.74
CA VAL A 110 18.86 13.03 -20.28
C VAL A 110 20.11 13.79 -19.85
N ASP A 111 20.24 15.01 -20.37
CA ASP A 111 21.41 15.86 -20.15
C ASP A 111 21.30 16.72 -18.90
N THR A 112 20.09 17.21 -18.62
CA THR A 112 19.83 18.22 -17.60
C THR A 112 18.65 17.77 -16.74
N ILE A 113 18.89 17.69 -15.44
CA ILE A 113 17.86 17.42 -14.44
C ILE A 113 17.90 18.52 -13.38
N VAL A 114 16.75 19.10 -13.07
CA VAL A 114 16.56 19.96 -11.91
C VAL A 114 15.78 19.17 -10.87
N TYR A 115 16.35 18.97 -9.69
CA TYR A 115 15.66 18.38 -8.55
C TYR A 115 15.31 19.48 -7.54
N GLU A 116 14.05 19.58 -7.16
CA GLU A 116 13.55 20.53 -6.18
C GLU A 116 13.03 19.79 -4.95
N SER A 117 13.52 20.18 -3.78
CA SER A 117 13.08 19.61 -2.51
C SER A 117 13.18 20.66 -1.43
N GLN A 118 12.12 20.79 -0.63
CA GLN A 118 11.98 21.82 0.39
C GLN A 118 12.11 23.22 -0.23
N ASN A 119 13.13 23.98 0.17
CA ASN A 119 13.40 25.33 -0.32
C ASN A 119 14.69 25.40 -1.15
N GLU A 120 15.09 24.28 -1.76
CA GLU A 120 16.35 24.15 -2.47
C GLU A 120 16.14 23.49 -3.84
N ARG A 121 16.88 23.97 -4.83
CA ARG A 121 17.00 23.33 -6.14
C ARG A 121 18.42 22.85 -6.36
N TYR A 122 18.52 21.74 -7.08
CA TYR A 122 19.74 21.08 -7.44
C TYR A 122 19.76 20.91 -8.95
N LEU A 123 20.76 21.44 -9.62
CA LEU A 123 20.96 21.25 -11.05
C LEU A 123 21.99 20.15 -11.25
N PHE A 124 21.64 19.13 -12.03
CA PHE A 124 22.51 18.03 -12.41
C PHE A 124 22.68 18.03 -13.92
N THR A 125 23.93 18.04 -14.38
CA THR A 125 24.27 17.96 -15.80
C THR A 125 25.14 16.75 -16.10
N SER A 126 24.76 15.97 -17.11
CA SER A 126 25.46 14.74 -17.52
C SER A 126 26.32 14.94 -18.79
N LYS A 127 26.04 15.96 -19.60
CA LYS A 127 26.87 16.36 -20.77
C LYS A 127 27.86 17.48 -20.44
N GLY A 128 29.10 17.32 -20.89
CA GLY A 128 30.21 18.27 -20.75
C GLY A 128 31.55 17.56 -20.50
N THR A 129 32.64 18.33 -20.41
CA THR A 129 33.99 17.79 -20.11
C THR A 129 34.06 17.12 -18.72
N TYR A 130 33.15 17.48 -17.81
CA TYR A 130 32.93 16.85 -16.50
C TYR A 130 31.45 16.96 -16.11
N PRO A 131 30.77 15.86 -15.73
CA PRO A 131 29.45 15.94 -15.11
C PRO A 131 29.48 16.86 -13.90
N ASN A 132 28.48 17.73 -13.77
CA ASN A 132 28.44 18.74 -12.72
C ASN A 132 27.14 18.65 -11.93
N ALA A 133 27.22 19.08 -10.68
CA ALA A 133 26.06 19.29 -9.82
C ALA A 133 26.19 20.67 -9.19
N GLU A 134 25.09 21.41 -9.09
CA GLU A 134 24.99 22.75 -8.49
C GLU A 134 23.81 22.79 -7.52
N LYS A 135 23.90 23.67 -6.51
CA LYS A 135 22.85 23.86 -5.51
C LYS A 135 22.48 25.34 -5.42
N GLY A 136 21.19 25.61 -5.43
CA GLY A 136 20.61 26.94 -5.32
C GLY A 136 19.34 26.96 -4.47
N SER A 137 18.78 28.15 -4.33
CA SER A 137 17.45 28.41 -3.79
C SER A 137 16.36 28.02 -4.80
N ILE A 138 15.09 28.11 -4.38
CA ILE A 138 13.93 27.96 -5.28
C ILE A 138 13.82 29.02 -6.37
N MET A 139 14.63 30.10 -6.30
CA MET A 139 14.66 31.13 -7.34
C MET A 139 15.77 30.88 -8.37
N ASP A 140 16.64 29.90 -8.11
CA ASP A 140 17.71 29.52 -9.02
C ASP A 140 17.23 28.47 -10.04
N PHE A 141 17.94 28.38 -11.16
CA PHE A 141 17.72 27.45 -12.26
C PHE A 141 16.38 27.58 -13.01
N ASP A 142 15.79 28.79 -13.01
CA ASP A 142 14.55 29.07 -13.74
C ASP A 142 14.72 28.91 -15.26
N GLU A 143 15.89 29.27 -15.80
CA GLU A 143 16.23 29.08 -17.23
C GLU A 143 16.20 27.59 -17.62
N GLU A 144 16.73 26.71 -16.76
CA GLU A 144 16.80 25.29 -17.01
C GLU A 144 15.43 24.61 -16.92
N ILE A 145 14.57 24.99 -15.98
CA ILE A 145 13.20 24.43 -15.91
C ILE A 145 12.26 25.01 -16.98
N ASP A 146 12.61 26.15 -17.58
CA ASP A 146 11.96 26.70 -18.78
C ASP A 146 12.51 26.10 -20.10
N ASP A 147 13.47 25.16 -20.03
CA ASP A 147 13.88 24.33 -21.18
C ASP A 147 13.08 23.02 -21.26
N SER A 148 12.45 22.79 -22.41
CA SER A 148 11.70 21.57 -22.73
C SER A 148 12.53 20.28 -22.79
N LYS A 149 13.87 20.36 -22.82
CA LYS A 149 14.79 19.21 -22.76
C LYS A 149 15.13 18.79 -21.33
N THR A 150 14.80 19.62 -20.35
CA THR A 150 15.08 19.36 -18.94
C THR A 150 14.00 18.47 -18.32
N TRP A 151 14.43 17.62 -17.40
CA TRP A 151 13.54 16.96 -16.46
C TRP A 151 13.55 17.71 -15.13
N TRP A 152 12.38 18.13 -14.66
CA TRP A 152 12.20 18.77 -13.37
C TRP A 152 11.51 17.81 -12.40
N ILE A 153 12.23 17.33 -11.40
CA ILE A 153 11.73 16.39 -10.39
C ILE A 153 11.48 17.18 -9.10
N VAL A 154 10.25 17.15 -8.59
CA VAL A 154 9.80 17.98 -7.47
C VAL A 154 9.33 17.08 -6.34
N ASP A 155 10.04 17.05 -5.21
CA ASP A 155 9.62 16.35 -3.97
C ASP A 155 9.01 17.36 -2.98
N MET A 156 7.89 17.97 -3.40
CA MET A 156 7.13 19.00 -2.68
C MET A 156 5.63 18.88 -3.00
N PRO A 157 4.73 19.46 -2.18
CA PRO A 157 3.29 19.33 -2.41
C PRO A 157 2.78 20.08 -3.66
N MET A 158 3.59 20.96 -4.26
CA MET A 158 3.19 21.80 -5.39
C MET A 158 4.30 21.94 -6.43
N ALA A 159 3.89 22.10 -7.68
CA ALA A 159 4.74 22.55 -8.78
C ALA A 159 3.93 23.49 -9.69
N THR A 160 4.60 24.49 -10.25
CA THR A 160 4.02 25.42 -11.24
C THR A 160 4.11 24.85 -12.65
N GLU A 161 3.37 25.42 -13.60
CA GLU A 161 3.49 25.01 -15.00
C GLU A 161 4.79 25.56 -15.60
N ARG A 162 5.65 24.66 -16.09
CA ARG A 162 6.93 24.97 -16.75
C ARG A 162 7.06 24.19 -18.06
N ALA A 163 8.08 24.54 -18.87
CA ALA A 163 8.33 23.87 -20.15
C ALA A 163 8.98 22.48 -20.00
N ALA A 164 9.79 22.30 -18.95
CA ALA A 164 10.40 21.03 -18.60
C ALA A 164 9.39 19.91 -18.36
N SER A 165 9.79 18.67 -18.67
CA SER A 165 9.04 17.48 -18.27
C SER A 165 9.10 17.35 -16.75
N THR A 166 7.94 17.41 -16.09
CA THR A 166 7.82 17.55 -14.64
C THR A 166 7.36 16.26 -13.98
N VAL A 167 8.07 15.80 -12.95
CA VAL A 167 7.64 14.71 -12.07
C VAL A 167 7.46 15.26 -10.66
N LEU A 168 6.20 15.38 -10.24
CA LEU A 168 5.82 15.82 -8.90
C LEU A 168 5.60 14.60 -7.99
N LEU A 169 6.33 14.53 -6.89
CA LEU A 169 6.17 13.53 -5.84
C LEU A 169 5.48 14.17 -4.65
N SER A 170 4.31 13.65 -4.29
CA SER A 170 3.54 14.20 -3.19
C SER A 170 2.67 13.13 -2.54
N SER A 171 2.23 13.33 -1.30
CA SER A 171 1.25 12.47 -0.65
C SER A 171 -0.16 12.98 -0.98
N LEU A 172 -1.18 12.10 -0.99
CA LEU A 172 -2.56 12.48 -1.32
C LEU A 172 -3.05 13.68 -0.49
N GLU A 173 -3.05 14.85 -1.11
CA GLU A 173 -3.35 16.14 -0.48
C GLU A 173 -4.15 17.02 -1.46
N GLN A 174 -4.99 17.92 -0.94
CA GLN A 174 -5.86 18.78 -1.76
C GLN A 174 -5.08 19.65 -2.76
N ASP A 175 -3.85 20.03 -2.42
CA ASP A 175 -3.02 20.92 -3.23
C ASP A 175 -2.59 20.32 -4.57
N GLN A 176 -2.63 18.98 -4.69
CA GLN A 176 -2.34 18.26 -5.93
C GLN A 176 -3.36 18.56 -7.05
N TYR A 177 -4.59 18.95 -6.69
CA TYR A 177 -5.67 19.19 -7.65
C TYR A 177 -5.32 20.27 -8.67
N LYS A 178 -4.52 21.27 -8.27
CA LYS A 178 -4.04 22.32 -9.19
C LYS A 178 -3.10 21.75 -10.24
N PHE A 179 -2.17 20.89 -9.84
CA PHE A 179 -1.22 20.24 -10.75
C PHE A 179 -1.95 19.28 -11.71
N GLN A 180 -2.91 18.51 -11.21
CA GLN A 180 -3.71 17.57 -12.01
C GLN A 180 -4.54 18.25 -13.11
N LYS A 181 -4.87 19.54 -12.96
CA LYS A 181 -5.58 20.34 -13.98
C LYS A 181 -4.68 20.82 -15.11
N LEU A 182 -3.36 20.76 -14.95
CA LEU A 182 -2.44 21.22 -15.99
C LEU A 182 -2.56 20.34 -17.23
N ARG A 183 -2.39 20.95 -18.41
CA ARG A 183 -2.45 20.21 -19.67
C ARG A 183 -1.36 19.14 -19.71
N GLY A 184 -1.72 17.92 -20.11
CA GLY A 184 -0.79 16.79 -20.16
C GLY A 184 -0.37 16.27 -18.79
N ALA A 185 -1.09 16.62 -17.71
CA ALA A 185 -0.91 16.03 -16.40
C ALA A 185 -1.53 14.63 -16.32
N THR A 186 -0.85 13.73 -15.64
CA THR A 186 -1.35 12.38 -15.31
C THR A 186 -0.92 12.02 -13.89
N THR A 187 -1.70 11.16 -13.24
CA THR A 187 -1.41 10.68 -11.89
C THR A 187 -1.05 9.20 -11.94
N LEU A 188 0.07 8.85 -11.33
CA LEU A 188 0.53 7.49 -11.10
C LEU A 188 0.59 7.24 -9.58
N TYR A 189 0.29 6.02 -9.18
CA TYR A 189 0.20 5.61 -7.79
C TYR A 189 1.32 4.63 -7.47
N MET A 190 2.12 4.95 -6.45
CA MET A 190 3.17 4.08 -5.95
C MET A 190 2.59 3.14 -4.88
N PRO A 191 2.74 1.81 -5.06
CA PRO A 191 2.20 0.85 -4.10
C PRO A 191 2.96 0.85 -2.78
N VAL A 192 2.34 0.29 -1.74
CA VAL A 192 2.97 -0.06 -0.46
C VAL A 192 4.04 -1.16 -0.68
N TRP A 193 4.96 -1.33 0.27
CA TRP A 193 6.04 -2.32 0.14
C TRP A 193 5.50 -3.76 0.23
N THR A 194 6.22 -4.69 -0.39
CA THR A 194 6.00 -6.13 -0.16
C THR A 194 6.78 -6.63 1.05
N ASP A 195 6.44 -7.82 1.57
CA ASP A 195 7.20 -8.44 2.67
C ASP A 195 8.67 -8.70 2.29
N ASP A 196 8.92 -9.14 1.05
CA ASP A 196 10.27 -9.36 0.52
C ASP A 196 11.09 -8.06 0.48
N GLU A 197 10.47 -6.94 0.05
CA GLU A 197 11.12 -5.64 0.07
C GLU A 197 11.46 -5.19 1.50
N ILE A 198 10.55 -5.41 2.47
CA ILE A 198 10.80 -5.08 3.88
C ILE A 198 11.98 -5.90 4.42
N GLU A 199 12.00 -7.20 4.15
CA GLU A 199 13.05 -8.09 4.67
C GLU A 199 14.41 -7.80 4.04
N LYS A 200 14.48 -7.60 2.72
CA LYS A 200 15.73 -7.21 2.03
C LYS A 200 16.30 -5.91 2.61
N CYS A 201 15.44 -4.91 2.78
CA CYS A 201 15.85 -3.63 3.35
C CYS A 201 16.27 -3.75 4.82
N ARG A 202 15.56 -4.56 5.63
CA ARG A 202 15.93 -4.85 7.02
C ARG A 202 17.34 -5.44 7.09
N ILE A 203 17.60 -6.51 6.34
CA ILE A 203 18.90 -7.20 6.35
C ILE A 203 20.03 -6.25 6.00
N GLN A 204 19.85 -5.42 4.96
CA GLN A 204 20.94 -4.63 4.41
C GLN A 204 21.11 -3.24 5.05
N LEU A 205 20.01 -2.54 5.35
CA LEU A 205 20.03 -1.16 5.82
C LEU A 205 19.71 -1.02 7.31
N PHE A 206 19.05 -2.01 7.92
CA PHE A 206 18.69 -2.01 9.34
C PHE A 206 19.07 -3.32 10.05
N PRO A 207 20.33 -3.79 9.94
CA PRO A 207 20.73 -5.12 10.42
C PRO A 207 20.59 -5.31 11.94
N SER A 208 20.48 -4.22 12.70
CA SER A 208 20.24 -4.26 14.14
C SER A 208 18.80 -4.57 14.52
N LEU A 209 17.85 -4.51 13.58
CA LEU A 209 16.45 -4.84 13.84
C LEU A 209 16.22 -6.34 13.67
N GLU A 210 15.72 -6.98 14.73
CA GLU A 210 15.33 -8.39 14.71
C GLU A 210 14.11 -8.60 13.80
N ASN A 211 14.09 -9.70 13.05
CA ASN A 211 13.00 -10.01 12.12
C ASN A 211 11.65 -10.11 12.86
N GLU A 212 11.61 -10.76 14.03
CA GLU A 212 10.41 -10.93 14.85
C GLU A 212 9.76 -9.60 15.25
N MET A 213 10.59 -8.62 15.65
CA MET A 213 10.12 -7.26 15.94
C MET A 213 9.53 -6.60 14.69
N VAL A 214 10.20 -6.69 13.55
CA VAL A 214 9.72 -6.09 12.30
C VAL A 214 8.41 -6.73 11.86
N GLN A 215 8.26 -8.05 11.96
CA GLN A 215 6.99 -8.74 11.66
C GLN A 215 5.86 -8.31 12.59
N MET A 216 6.14 -8.09 13.88
CA MET A 216 5.18 -7.52 14.83
C MET A 216 4.75 -6.10 14.44
N LEU A 217 5.68 -5.29 13.92
CA LEU A 217 5.35 -3.94 13.45
C LEU A 217 4.58 -3.96 12.13
N VAL A 218 4.92 -4.86 11.20
CA VAL A 218 4.17 -5.08 9.95
C VAL A 218 2.74 -5.48 10.23
N SER A 219 2.49 -6.37 11.20
CA SER A 219 1.11 -6.76 11.56
C SER A 219 0.26 -5.62 12.12
N LYS A 220 0.90 -4.58 12.68
CA LYS A 220 0.25 -3.36 13.21
C LYS A 220 0.11 -2.25 12.17
N TRP A 221 1.19 -1.92 11.49
CA TRP A 221 1.32 -0.76 10.63
C TRP A 221 1.15 -1.07 9.15
N GLY A 222 1.06 -2.35 8.77
CA GLY A 222 1.28 -2.78 7.40
C GLY A 222 2.72 -2.53 6.96
N ASN A 223 3.00 -2.77 5.67
CA ASN A 223 4.33 -2.67 5.10
C ASN A 223 4.74 -1.22 4.80
N ILE A 224 4.75 -0.36 5.83
CA ILE A 224 5.18 1.03 5.75
C ILE A 224 6.58 1.15 6.37
N PRO A 225 7.67 1.17 5.57
CA PRO A 225 9.06 1.13 6.05
C PRO A 225 9.39 2.20 7.08
N ARG A 226 8.79 3.38 6.94
CA ARG A 226 8.96 4.46 7.90
C ARG A 226 8.63 4.00 9.33
N TYR A 227 7.58 3.21 9.51
CA TYR A 227 7.13 2.77 10.85
C TYR A 227 7.68 1.42 11.26
N VAL A 228 7.92 0.51 10.30
CA VAL A 228 8.38 -0.86 10.59
C VAL A 228 9.91 -1.01 10.56
N LEU A 229 10.65 -0.07 9.95
CA LEU A 229 12.11 -0.04 9.90
C LEU A 229 12.67 1.26 10.51
N GLU A 230 12.52 2.39 9.83
CA GLU A 230 13.17 3.67 10.20
C GLU A 230 12.83 4.11 11.64
N LYS A 231 11.56 3.96 12.02
CA LYS A 231 11.02 4.37 13.33
C LYS A 231 10.61 3.19 14.19
N ALA A 232 11.14 2.00 13.91
CA ALA A 232 10.79 0.78 14.65
C ALA A 232 10.97 0.96 16.17
N MET A 233 12.05 1.63 16.57
CA MET A 233 12.39 1.90 17.98
C MET A 233 11.94 3.27 18.49
N ASP A 234 11.26 4.09 17.67
CA ASP A 234 10.84 5.44 18.06
C ASP A 234 9.45 5.42 18.72
N VAL A 235 9.44 5.34 20.06
CA VAL A 235 8.22 5.24 20.87
C VAL A 235 7.15 6.30 20.53
N PRO A 236 7.47 7.61 20.36
CA PRO A 236 6.48 8.60 19.97
C PRO A 236 5.84 8.33 18.62
N SER A 237 6.61 7.93 17.60
CA SER A 237 6.06 7.54 16.30
C SER A 237 5.21 6.28 16.40
N GLN A 238 5.62 5.30 17.20
CA GLN A 238 4.83 4.08 17.43
C GLN A 238 3.46 4.40 18.07
N ARG A 239 3.42 5.27 19.09
CA ARG A 239 2.17 5.74 19.73
C ARG A 239 1.26 6.55 18.79
N SER A 240 1.78 7.04 17.67
CA SER A 240 0.98 7.84 16.75
C SER A 240 -0.11 7.04 16.03
N LEU A 241 -0.01 5.71 15.98
CA LEU A 241 -1.10 4.84 15.52
C LEU A 241 -2.25 4.83 16.53
N ASP A 242 -1.94 4.62 17.81
CA ASP A 242 -2.92 4.60 18.89
C ASP A 242 -3.67 5.94 18.99
N ASN A 243 -2.93 7.05 18.80
CA ASN A 243 -3.54 8.38 18.73
C ASN A 243 -4.48 8.55 17.53
N ALA A 244 -4.15 7.97 16.37
CA ALA A 244 -5.04 8.01 15.20
C ALA A 244 -6.30 7.16 15.46
N LEU A 245 -6.15 5.97 16.04
CA LEU A 245 -7.26 5.09 16.43
C LEU A 245 -8.19 5.76 17.45
N SER A 246 -7.64 6.48 18.44
CA SER A 246 -8.42 7.11 19.50
C SER A 246 -9.32 8.25 19.01
N ILE A 247 -8.88 9.02 18.00
CA ILE A 247 -9.67 10.13 17.42
C ILE A 247 -10.52 9.73 16.21
N CYS A 248 -10.23 8.59 15.58
CA CYS A 248 -10.92 8.12 14.39
C CYS A 248 -12.43 7.91 14.61
N GLN A 249 -13.26 8.32 13.64
CA GLN A 249 -14.69 8.03 13.61
C GLN A 249 -15.08 7.26 12.35
N TRP A 250 -16.06 6.35 12.45
CA TRP A 250 -16.56 5.58 11.30
C TRP A 250 -16.89 6.44 10.06
N LYS A 251 -17.61 7.55 10.28
CA LYS A 251 -18.00 8.46 9.20
C LYS A 251 -16.80 9.00 8.42
N ASP A 252 -15.68 9.24 9.11
CA ASP A 252 -14.48 9.81 8.51
C ASP A 252 -13.75 8.73 7.70
N ILE A 253 -13.70 7.48 8.19
CA ILE A 253 -13.22 6.33 7.41
C ILE A 253 -14.02 6.20 6.11
N MET A 254 -15.35 6.22 6.21
CA MET A 254 -16.24 6.11 5.05
C MET A 254 -16.03 7.25 4.04
N GLN A 255 -15.90 8.48 4.52
CA GLN A 255 -15.59 9.63 3.67
C GLN A 255 -14.22 9.49 2.99
N CYS A 256 -13.21 9.01 3.72
CA CYS A 256 -11.87 8.80 3.17
C CYS A 256 -11.85 7.74 2.06
N ILE A 257 -12.66 6.69 2.19
CA ILE A 257 -12.77 5.64 1.16
C ILE A 257 -13.50 6.17 -0.08
N GLY A 258 -14.60 6.90 0.12
CA GLY A 258 -15.39 7.45 -0.98
C GLY A 258 -14.76 8.64 -1.70
N ALA A 259 -13.93 9.43 -1.01
CA ALA A 259 -13.30 10.65 -1.52
C ALA A 259 -11.85 10.82 -1.00
N PRO A 260 -10.89 9.96 -1.42
CA PRO A 260 -9.54 9.92 -0.86
C PRO A 260 -8.69 11.19 -1.01
N SER A 261 -9.09 12.12 -1.89
CA SER A 261 -8.45 13.44 -2.01
C SER A 261 -8.81 14.42 -0.88
N THR A 262 -9.74 14.06 0.00
CA THR A 262 -10.23 14.90 1.11
C THR A 262 -9.69 14.50 2.49
N VAL A 263 -8.74 13.58 2.52
CA VAL A 263 -8.27 12.88 3.73
C VAL A 263 -7.46 13.80 4.65
N PRO A 264 -7.85 13.96 5.93
CA PRO A 264 -6.99 14.61 6.93
C PRO A 264 -5.69 13.81 7.15
N TYR A 265 -4.58 14.52 7.35
CA TYR A 265 -3.24 13.92 7.43
C TYR A 265 -3.08 12.80 8.46
N TYR A 266 -3.93 12.61 9.47
CA TYR A 266 -3.75 11.50 10.42
C TYR A 266 -4.33 10.16 9.95
N TYR A 267 -5.27 10.15 9.00
CA TYR A 267 -5.95 8.93 8.55
C TYR A 267 -5.09 8.02 7.66
N HIS A 268 -3.98 8.51 7.10
CA HIS A 268 -3.05 7.67 6.33
C HIS A 268 -2.36 6.57 7.16
N LYS A 269 -2.43 6.65 8.50
CA LYS A 269 -1.96 5.59 9.40
C LYS A 269 -2.96 4.44 9.53
N LEU A 270 -4.24 4.72 9.24
CA LEU A 270 -5.34 3.77 9.35
C LEU A 270 -5.78 3.25 7.98
N LEU A 271 -5.53 4.03 6.93
CA LEU A 271 -5.90 3.72 5.56
C LEU A 271 -4.67 3.83 4.64
N HIS A 272 -4.46 2.79 3.85
CA HIS A 272 -3.43 2.75 2.83
C HIS A 272 -4.04 2.77 1.44
N LEU A 273 -3.29 3.35 0.50
CA LEU A 273 -3.55 3.20 -0.91
C LEU A 273 -3.12 1.80 -1.38
N GLU A 274 -3.96 1.16 -2.17
CA GLU A 274 -3.61 -0.02 -2.96
C GLU A 274 -3.78 0.26 -4.44
N VAL A 275 -2.74 -0.07 -5.22
CA VAL A 275 -2.74 0.04 -6.68
C VAL A 275 -3.41 -1.22 -7.24
N VAL A 276 -4.46 -1.04 -8.05
CA VAL A 276 -5.25 -2.15 -8.63
C VAL A 276 -5.11 -2.27 -10.14
N SER A 277 -4.23 -1.48 -10.74
CA SER A 277 -3.94 -1.46 -12.17
C SER A 277 -2.45 -1.58 -12.40
N ASP A 278 -2.06 -2.48 -13.31
CA ASP A 278 -0.66 -2.65 -13.74
C ASP A 278 -0.11 -1.39 -14.44
N GLU A 279 -1.00 -0.47 -14.86
CA GLU A 279 -0.62 0.83 -15.41
C GLU A 279 -0.40 1.91 -14.33
N TYR A 280 -0.51 1.56 -13.04
CA TYR A 280 -0.35 2.47 -11.90
C TYR A 280 -1.29 3.68 -11.89
N ASN A 281 -2.38 3.67 -12.66
CA ASN A 281 -3.31 4.80 -12.81
C ASN A 281 -4.63 4.63 -12.06
N MET A 282 -4.83 3.51 -11.37
CA MET A 282 -6.02 3.24 -10.56
C MET A 282 -5.62 2.72 -9.19
N MET A 283 -6.38 3.15 -8.20
CA MET A 283 -6.16 2.78 -6.81
C MET A 283 -7.47 2.68 -6.05
N ILE A 284 -7.42 1.96 -4.94
CA ILE A 284 -8.47 1.91 -3.93
C ILE A 284 -7.87 2.18 -2.54
N MET A 285 -8.71 2.57 -1.59
CA MET A 285 -8.30 2.70 -0.20
C MET A 285 -8.62 1.41 0.56
N LYS A 286 -7.68 0.94 1.36
CA LYS A 286 -7.86 -0.21 2.27
C LYS A 286 -7.43 0.16 3.68
N LEU A 287 -7.93 -0.57 4.68
CA LEU A 287 -7.42 -0.42 6.03
C LEU A 287 -5.97 -0.89 6.11
N ALA A 288 -5.19 -0.22 6.96
CA ALA A 288 -3.75 -0.33 7.01
C ALA A 288 -3.26 -1.74 7.37
N SER A 289 -3.96 -2.42 8.27
CA SER A 289 -3.59 -3.75 8.77
C SER A 289 -4.79 -4.45 9.42
N PRO A 290 -4.74 -5.79 9.60
CA PRO A 290 -5.74 -6.52 10.40
C PRO A 290 -5.87 -5.99 11.83
N TYR A 291 -4.77 -5.53 12.44
CA TYR A 291 -4.78 -4.89 13.76
C TYR A 291 -5.69 -3.65 13.77
N VAL A 292 -5.52 -2.75 12.79
CA VAL A 292 -6.34 -1.52 12.69
C VAL A 292 -7.82 -1.84 12.55
N VAL A 293 -8.17 -2.88 11.78
CA VAL A 293 -9.59 -3.30 11.63
C VAL A 293 -10.15 -3.74 12.99
N ARG A 294 -9.42 -4.59 13.71
CA ARG A 294 -9.83 -5.09 15.04
C ARG A 294 -10.04 -3.94 16.02
N GLU A 295 -9.11 -3.00 16.09
CA GLU A 295 -9.20 -1.85 17.00
C GLU A 295 -10.39 -0.94 16.68
N ILE A 296 -10.65 -0.66 15.39
CA ILE A 296 -11.83 0.14 14.98
C ILE A 296 -13.13 -0.57 15.36
N GLU A 297 -13.21 -1.88 15.13
CA GLU A 297 -14.40 -2.66 15.47
C GLU A 297 -14.65 -2.73 16.99
N MET A 298 -13.59 -2.94 17.79
CA MET A 298 -13.70 -2.97 19.25
C MET A 298 -14.17 -1.62 19.80
N LYS A 299 -13.68 -0.52 19.22
CA LYS A 299 -14.04 0.85 19.63
C LYS A 299 -15.52 1.17 19.39
N GLU A 300 -16.07 0.77 18.24
CA GLU A 300 -17.44 1.14 17.84
C GLU A 300 -18.53 0.23 18.45
N GLY A 301 -18.16 -0.91 19.05
CA GLY A 301 -19.06 -1.75 19.85
C GLY A 301 -20.30 -2.24 19.10
N THR A 302 -21.46 -2.27 19.77
CA THR A 302 -22.76 -2.72 19.20
C THR A 302 -23.40 -1.70 18.25
N HIS A 303 -23.04 -0.40 18.36
CA HIS A 303 -23.49 0.64 17.44
C HIS A 303 -22.97 0.44 16.00
N HIS A 304 -21.98 -0.42 15.83
CA HIS A 304 -21.32 -0.73 14.57
C HIS A 304 -22.17 -1.55 13.59
N VAL A 305 -23.17 -2.31 14.04
CA VAL A 305 -23.86 -3.29 13.19
C VAL A 305 -24.64 -2.61 12.05
N GLY A 306 -25.38 -1.54 12.35
CA GLY A 306 -26.09 -0.76 11.32
C GLY A 306 -25.15 -0.02 10.36
N GLN A 307 -24.00 0.46 10.87
CA GLN A 307 -22.96 1.09 10.05
C GLN A 307 -22.29 0.08 9.11
N LEU A 308 -21.99 -1.10 9.62
CA LEU A 308 -21.42 -2.19 8.86
C LEU A 308 -22.39 -2.71 7.81
N GLN A 309 -23.67 -2.91 8.15
CA GLN A 309 -24.72 -3.20 7.18
C GLN A 309 -24.76 -2.18 6.05
N HIS A 310 -24.66 -0.89 6.39
CA HIS A 310 -24.63 0.18 5.40
C HIS A 310 -23.40 0.12 4.50
N LEU A 311 -22.19 -0.07 5.05
CA LEU A 311 -20.96 -0.24 4.25
C LEU A 311 -21.04 -1.47 3.35
N VAL A 312 -21.54 -2.58 3.89
CA VAL A 312 -21.65 -3.86 3.19
C VAL A 312 -22.67 -3.72 2.05
N HIS A 313 -23.76 -2.99 2.25
CA HIS A 313 -24.66 -2.55 1.18
C HIS A 313 -23.98 -1.65 0.12
N LEU A 314 -23.24 -0.61 0.55
CA LEU A 314 -22.49 0.27 -0.36
C LEU A 314 -21.46 -0.50 -1.19
N SER A 315 -20.88 -1.55 -0.63
CA SER A 315 -19.90 -2.42 -1.29
C SER A 315 -20.51 -3.26 -2.42
N ILE A 316 -21.82 -3.51 -2.40
CA ILE A 316 -22.54 -4.12 -3.52
C ILE A 316 -22.82 -3.07 -4.59
N CYS A 317 -23.25 -1.87 -4.17
CA CYS A 317 -23.70 -0.82 -5.06
C CYS A 317 -22.54 -0.14 -5.80
N LYS A 318 -21.35 -0.09 -5.17
CA LYS A 318 -20.12 0.55 -5.66
C LYS A 318 -18.90 -0.31 -5.27
N PRO A 319 -18.79 -1.54 -5.80
CA PRO A 319 -17.76 -2.50 -5.41
C PRO A 319 -16.33 -1.99 -5.66
N GLU A 320 -16.13 -1.19 -6.70
CA GLU A 320 -14.84 -0.59 -7.05
C GLU A 320 -14.32 0.42 -6.02
N ILE A 321 -15.20 0.98 -5.18
CA ILE A 321 -14.83 1.94 -4.13
C ILE A 321 -14.83 1.28 -2.76
N TYR A 322 -15.94 0.64 -2.38
CA TYR A 322 -16.15 0.15 -1.02
C TYR A 322 -15.89 -1.35 -0.86
N GLY A 323 -15.78 -2.11 -1.96
CA GLY A 323 -15.71 -3.57 -1.94
C GLY A 323 -14.58 -4.12 -1.05
N ALA A 324 -13.39 -3.55 -1.14
CA ALA A 324 -12.25 -4.01 -0.34
C ALA A 324 -12.44 -3.79 1.17
N VAL A 325 -12.91 -2.61 1.57
CA VAL A 325 -13.11 -2.28 2.99
C VAL A 325 -14.33 -2.99 3.55
N GLY A 326 -15.44 -3.03 2.81
CA GLY A 326 -16.64 -3.77 3.21
C GLY A 326 -16.39 -5.26 3.34
N GLY A 327 -15.64 -5.86 2.42
CA GLY A 327 -15.22 -7.25 2.54
C GLY A 327 -14.37 -7.50 3.78
N THR A 328 -13.48 -6.56 4.13
CA THR A 328 -12.60 -6.66 5.30
C THR A 328 -13.38 -6.61 6.61
N PHE A 329 -14.25 -5.62 6.80
CA PHE A 329 -15.09 -5.53 8.01
C PHE A 329 -16.11 -6.68 8.08
N PHE A 330 -16.73 -7.06 6.97
CA PHE A 330 -17.67 -8.19 6.95
C PHE A 330 -16.98 -9.49 7.38
N LYS A 331 -15.76 -9.74 6.86
CA LYS A 331 -14.97 -10.92 7.23
C LYS A 331 -14.75 -10.99 8.74
N ASN A 332 -14.34 -9.88 9.36
CA ASN A 332 -14.09 -9.83 10.80
C ASN A 332 -15.38 -9.95 11.63
N TYR A 333 -16.47 -9.33 11.18
CA TYR A 333 -17.80 -9.54 11.76
C TYR A 333 -18.21 -11.01 11.72
N ALA A 334 -18.05 -11.66 10.56
CA ALA A 334 -18.35 -13.07 10.39
C ALA A 334 -17.49 -13.97 11.29
N HIS A 335 -16.18 -13.69 11.43
CA HIS A 335 -15.33 -14.40 12.39
C HIS A 335 -15.89 -14.31 13.81
N ARG A 336 -16.29 -13.12 14.26
CA ARG A 336 -16.85 -12.91 15.60
C ARG A 336 -18.14 -13.70 15.81
N CYS A 337 -19.06 -13.65 14.85
CA CYS A 337 -20.31 -14.42 14.91
C CYS A 337 -20.04 -15.93 14.99
N LEU A 338 -19.13 -16.44 14.15
CA LEU A 338 -18.80 -17.87 14.12
C LEU A 338 -18.09 -18.32 15.41
N GLN A 339 -17.21 -17.50 15.98
CA GLN A 339 -16.53 -17.80 17.25
C GLN A 339 -17.49 -17.87 18.43
N GLN A 340 -18.51 -17.00 18.47
CA GLN A 340 -19.55 -17.03 19.48
C GLN A 340 -20.46 -18.28 19.37
N GLY A 341 -20.48 -18.93 18.21
CA GLY A 341 -21.39 -20.03 17.93
C GLY A 341 -22.83 -19.55 17.76
N GLY A 342 -23.77 -20.48 17.68
CA GLY A 342 -25.19 -20.22 17.46
C GLY A 342 -25.77 -21.04 16.31
N SER A 343 -26.93 -20.62 15.82
CA SER A 343 -27.61 -21.26 14.69
C SER A 343 -27.56 -20.36 13.46
N PHE A 344 -27.04 -20.89 12.36
CA PHE A 344 -26.84 -20.17 11.10
C PHE A 344 -27.68 -20.79 10.00
N GLN A 345 -28.24 -19.96 9.11
CA GLN A 345 -28.90 -20.48 7.92
C GLN A 345 -27.85 -20.93 6.91
N VAL A 346 -28.01 -22.14 6.40
CA VAL A 346 -27.14 -22.72 5.37
C VAL A 346 -27.94 -23.30 4.22
N ARG A 347 -27.34 -23.37 3.05
CA ARG A 347 -27.90 -24.04 1.89
C ARG A 347 -26.80 -24.75 1.12
N ARG A 348 -27.03 -25.99 0.75
CA ARG A 348 -26.07 -26.75 -0.06
C ARG A 348 -25.98 -26.14 -1.46
N LEU A 349 -24.76 -26.04 -1.97
CA LEU A 349 -24.48 -25.60 -3.34
C LEU A 349 -24.15 -26.82 -4.18
N GLY A 350 -24.79 -26.94 -5.34
CA GLY A 350 -24.47 -27.97 -6.33
C GLY A 350 -24.59 -27.42 -7.75
N PRO A 351 -24.03 -28.13 -8.74
CA PRO A 351 -24.03 -27.68 -10.13
C PRO A 351 -25.47 -27.47 -10.62
N SER A 352 -25.69 -26.40 -11.40
CA SER A 352 -27.02 -25.94 -11.86
C SER A 352 -27.87 -26.99 -12.61
N ASN A 353 -27.26 -28.10 -13.03
CA ASN A 353 -27.90 -29.20 -13.75
C ASN A 353 -28.44 -30.31 -12.83
N MET A 354 -28.21 -30.21 -11.52
CA MET A 354 -28.73 -31.13 -10.52
C MET A 354 -29.81 -30.38 -9.73
N ASP A 355 -31.04 -30.89 -9.74
CA ASP A 355 -32.14 -30.44 -8.87
C ASP A 355 -31.78 -30.74 -7.40
N HIS A 356 -30.92 -29.92 -6.83
CA HIS A 356 -30.67 -29.93 -5.41
C HIS A 356 -31.76 -29.10 -4.74
N PRO A 357 -32.39 -29.61 -3.67
CA PRO A 357 -33.31 -28.81 -2.88
C PRO A 357 -32.58 -27.54 -2.43
N LYS A 358 -33.14 -26.37 -2.75
CA LYS A 358 -32.70 -25.07 -2.23
C LYS A 358 -33.16 -24.87 -0.78
N ASP A 359 -33.39 -25.96 -0.07
CA ASP A 359 -33.93 -25.94 1.28
C ASP A 359 -32.86 -25.34 2.18
N THR A 360 -33.31 -24.35 2.94
CA THR A 360 -32.46 -23.67 3.91
C THR A 360 -32.50 -24.48 5.19
N GLU A 361 -31.33 -24.90 5.64
CA GLU A 361 -31.13 -25.68 6.87
C GLU A 361 -30.57 -24.78 7.98
N LEU A 362 -30.73 -25.20 9.23
CA LEU A 362 -30.07 -24.56 10.38
C LEU A 362 -28.82 -25.35 10.75
N PHE A 363 -27.67 -24.70 10.62
CA PHE A 363 -26.38 -25.19 11.06
C PHE A 363 -26.08 -24.67 12.47
N ALA A 364 -26.05 -25.57 13.45
CA ALA A 364 -25.68 -25.24 14.81
C ALA A 364 -24.15 -25.35 14.98
N LEU A 365 -23.52 -24.24 15.34
CA LEU A 365 -22.11 -24.18 15.69
C LEU A 365 -21.97 -23.94 17.19
N GLN A 366 -21.16 -24.75 17.86
CA GLN A 366 -20.86 -24.55 19.28
C GLN A 366 -19.94 -23.33 19.44
N GLN A 367 -20.06 -22.64 20.58
CA GLN A 367 -19.11 -21.58 20.92
C GLN A 367 -17.69 -22.15 20.93
N CYS A 368 -16.78 -21.45 20.24
CA CYS A 368 -15.39 -21.87 20.16
C CYS A 368 -14.72 -21.67 21.52
N SER A 369 -13.95 -22.68 21.95
CA SER A 369 -13.28 -22.66 23.25
C SER A 369 -12.00 -21.84 23.25
N ASP A 370 -11.36 -21.73 22.08
CA ASP A 370 -10.09 -21.03 21.89
C ASP A 370 -9.93 -20.60 20.43
N ILE A 371 -9.02 -19.65 20.18
CA ILE A 371 -8.67 -19.15 18.84
C ILE A 371 -7.18 -19.37 18.63
N HIS A 372 -6.83 -20.10 17.57
CA HIS A 372 -5.44 -20.30 17.17
C HIS A 372 -5.21 -19.63 15.82
N GLU A 373 -4.41 -18.55 15.81
CA GLU A 373 -3.98 -17.92 14.57
C GLU A 373 -2.88 -18.76 13.89
N PHE A 374 -2.98 -18.98 12.59
CA PHE A 374 -1.96 -19.72 11.83
C PHE A 374 -1.53 -18.97 10.56
N ASN A 375 -0.25 -19.11 10.21
CA ASN A 375 0.30 -18.58 8.96
C ASN A 375 0.50 -19.68 7.92
N ASN A 376 0.78 -20.91 8.37
CA ASN A 376 0.89 -22.10 7.54
C ASN A 376 -0.14 -23.16 7.95
N LEU A 377 -0.74 -23.85 6.97
CA LEU A 377 -1.66 -24.97 7.19
C LEU A 377 -1.02 -26.13 7.99
N GLU A 378 0.31 -26.21 8.06
CA GLU A 378 1.04 -27.16 8.91
C GLU A 378 0.87 -26.92 10.41
N GLU A 379 0.56 -25.69 10.83
CA GLU A 379 0.33 -25.31 12.23
C GLU A 379 -1.06 -25.79 12.73
N VAL A 380 -1.95 -26.20 11.82
CA VAL A 380 -3.29 -26.69 12.16
C VAL A 380 -3.21 -28.13 12.64
N GLU A 381 -3.45 -28.32 13.93
CA GLU A 381 -3.44 -29.64 14.56
C GLU A 381 -4.66 -30.49 14.16
N GLN A 382 -4.41 -31.78 13.91
CA GLN A 382 -5.42 -32.77 13.58
C GLN A 382 -5.95 -33.46 14.83
N ARG A 383 -6.73 -32.73 15.64
CA ARG A 383 -7.40 -33.29 16.82
C ARG A 383 -8.82 -32.77 16.93
N VAL A 384 -9.73 -33.59 17.46
CA VAL A 384 -11.10 -33.14 17.72
C VAL A 384 -11.03 -32.10 18.83
N ASN A 385 -11.35 -30.85 18.50
CA ASN A 385 -11.34 -29.73 19.41
C ASN A 385 -12.39 -28.70 18.96
N SER A 386 -12.72 -27.76 19.84
CA SER A 386 -13.57 -26.61 19.53
C SER A 386 -12.72 -25.35 19.25
N ILE A 387 -11.51 -25.54 18.71
CA ILE A 387 -10.59 -24.45 18.41
C ILE A 387 -10.97 -23.82 17.06
N TYR A 388 -11.03 -22.50 17.04
CA TYR A 388 -11.20 -21.72 15.82
C TYR A 388 -9.83 -21.41 15.22
N TYR A 389 -9.44 -22.11 14.17
CA TYR A 389 -8.18 -21.84 13.49
C TYR A 389 -8.38 -20.67 12.52
N LEU A 390 -7.76 -19.52 12.81
CA LEU A 390 -7.87 -18.28 12.04
C LEU A 390 -6.65 -18.10 11.14
N SER A 391 -6.87 -17.99 9.82
CA SER A 391 -5.76 -17.77 8.88
C SER A 391 -5.29 -16.31 8.91
N GLN A 392 -3.99 -16.09 9.14
CA GLN A 392 -3.32 -14.79 9.00
C GLN A 392 -2.56 -14.65 7.67
N ALA A 393 -2.49 -15.70 6.84
CA ALA A 393 -1.75 -15.69 5.59
C ALA A 393 -2.16 -14.51 4.67
N HIS A 394 -1.20 -13.63 4.37
CA HIS A 394 -1.41 -12.45 3.53
C HIS A 394 -1.57 -12.80 2.03
N ASN A 395 -0.97 -13.92 1.60
CA ASN A 395 -1.01 -14.41 0.23
C ASN A 395 -2.17 -15.39 0.03
N VAL A 396 -3.37 -14.84 -0.16
CA VAL A 396 -4.62 -15.53 -0.55
C VAL A 396 -4.82 -16.85 0.21
N PRO A 397 -5.33 -16.81 1.45
CA PRO A 397 -5.69 -18.02 2.16
C PRO A 397 -6.63 -18.87 1.29
N ALA A 398 -6.34 -20.15 1.17
CA ALA A 398 -7.30 -21.11 0.63
C ALA A 398 -8.66 -20.99 1.34
N VAL A 399 -8.61 -20.68 2.64
CA VAL A 399 -9.73 -20.61 3.58
C VAL A 399 -9.45 -19.51 4.60
N ASN A 400 -10.47 -18.80 5.05
CA ASN A 400 -10.32 -17.77 6.08
C ASN A 400 -10.25 -18.36 7.49
N ALA A 401 -10.93 -19.49 7.73
CA ALA A 401 -10.86 -20.20 9.00
C ALA A 401 -11.17 -21.69 8.85
N MET A 402 -10.81 -22.47 9.85
CA MET A 402 -11.02 -23.92 9.90
C MET A 402 -11.49 -24.35 11.29
N ILE A 403 -12.35 -25.36 11.34
CA ILE A 403 -12.77 -26.03 12.58
C ILE A 403 -12.74 -27.54 12.35
N GLN A 404 -12.13 -28.27 13.27
CA GLN A 404 -12.13 -29.73 13.25
C GLN A 404 -13.53 -30.28 13.59
N PRO A 405 -13.95 -31.44 13.04
CA PRO A 405 -13.13 -32.34 12.25
C PRO A 405 -13.22 -32.12 10.74
N ASN A 406 -14.13 -31.28 10.21
CA ASN A 406 -14.39 -31.22 8.76
C ASN A 406 -14.85 -29.86 8.19
N ILE A 407 -14.70 -28.75 8.90
CA ILE A 407 -15.27 -27.45 8.49
C ILE A 407 -14.19 -26.51 7.97
N LEU A 408 -14.48 -25.90 6.82
CA LEU A 408 -13.72 -24.80 6.23
C LEU A 408 -14.65 -23.59 6.05
N PHE A 409 -14.16 -22.40 6.32
CA PHE A 409 -14.87 -21.15 6.07
C PHE A 409 -14.14 -20.30 5.04
N GLN A 410 -14.89 -19.75 4.10
CA GLN A 410 -14.43 -18.71 3.19
C GLN A 410 -15.45 -17.57 3.16
N MET A 411 -15.05 -16.38 3.59
CA MET A 411 -15.92 -15.21 3.70
C MET A 411 -15.86 -14.36 2.45
N THR A 412 -17.01 -13.87 2.01
CA THR A 412 -17.12 -13.02 0.83
C THR A 412 -18.39 -12.18 0.89
N ILE A 413 -18.33 -10.98 0.28
CA ILE A 413 -19.50 -10.12 0.09
C ILE A 413 -20.00 -10.16 -1.36
N THR A 414 -19.32 -10.88 -2.26
CA THR A 414 -19.66 -10.99 -3.67
C THR A 414 -20.31 -12.34 -3.98
N GLN A 415 -21.13 -12.39 -5.04
CA GLN A 415 -21.68 -13.66 -5.55
C GLN A 415 -20.64 -14.48 -6.31
N ASN A 416 -19.70 -13.80 -6.96
CA ASN A 416 -18.65 -14.43 -7.75
C ASN A 416 -17.39 -14.54 -6.90
N CYS A 417 -17.01 -15.77 -6.57
CA CYS A 417 -15.81 -16.08 -5.82
C CYS A 417 -14.86 -16.89 -6.70
N GLN A 418 -13.61 -16.47 -6.76
CA GLN A 418 -12.54 -17.30 -7.28
C GLN A 418 -11.90 -18.05 -6.12
N VAL A 419 -11.55 -19.32 -6.36
CA VAL A 419 -10.91 -20.18 -5.37
C VAL A 419 -9.62 -20.74 -5.95
N ASN A 420 -8.66 -21.04 -5.07
CA ASN A 420 -7.47 -21.79 -5.44
C ASN A 420 -7.72 -23.28 -5.17
N PRO A 421 -7.93 -24.12 -6.21
CA PRO A 421 -8.30 -25.52 -6.04
C PRO A 421 -7.24 -26.33 -5.28
N HIS A 422 -5.96 -26.07 -5.59
CA HIS A 422 -4.83 -26.76 -4.96
C HIS A 422 -4.76 -26.43 -3.47
N ALA A 423 -4.85 -25.15 -3.14
CA ALA A 423 -4.76 -24.70 -1.75
C ALA A 423 -5.95 -25.21 -0.92
N LEU A 424 -7.17 -25.24 -1.49
CA LEU A 424 -8.35 -25.83 -0.85
C LEU A 424 -8.19 -27.33 -0.60
N LYS A 425 -7.62 -28.06 -1.56
CA LYS A 425 -7.35 -29.49 -1.41
C LYS A 425 -6.36 -29.75 -0.26
N THR A 426 -5.31 -28.94 -0.16
CA THR A 426 -4.35 -29.00 0.95
C THR A 426 -5.02 -28.69 2.29
N ALA A 427 -5.84 -27.64 2.37
CA ALA A 427 -6.58 -27.30 3.58
C ALA A 427 -7.55 -28.41 3.99
N ALA A 428 -8.30 -28.97 3.05
CA ALA A 428 -9.17 -30.11 3.31
C ALA A 428 -8.37 -31.34 3.78
N GLY A 429 -7.16 -31.57 3.27
CA GLY A 429 -6.24 -32.62 3.73
C GLY A 429 -5.84 -32.50 5.21
N ARG A 430 -5.94 -31.29 5.80
CA ARG A 430 -5.66 -31.05 7.22
C ARG A 430 -6.85 -31.35 8.13
N LEU A 431 -8.02 -31.64 7.59
CA LEU A 431 -9.21 -31.99 8.35
C LEU A 431 -9.27 -33.49 8.64
N LEU A 432 -9.71 -33.86 9.85
CA LEU A 432 -9.81 -35.24 10.31
C LEU A 432 -10.85 -36.08 9.55
N ASN A 433 -12.01 -35.50 9.25
CA ASN A 433 -13.15 -36.22 8.68
C ASN A 433 -13.41 -35.80 7.24
N LYS A 434 -13.89 -36.76 6.45
CA LYS A 434 -14.38 -36.56 5.08
C LYS A 434 -15.88 -36.89 4.98
N PRO A 435 -16.63 -36.24 4.08
CA PRO A 435 -16.18 -35.15 3.21
C PRO A 435 -15.95 -33.86 4.02
N ALA A 436 -14.99 -33.05 3.56
CA ALA A 436 -14.81 -31.70 4.07
C ALA A 436 -15.98 -30.82 3.60
N ARG A 437 -16.41 -29.88 4.44
CA ARG A 437 -17.49 -28.93 4.12
C ARG A 437 -16.91 -27.53 4.06
N LEU A 438 -16.98 -26.92 2.89
CA LEU A 438 -16.63 -25.53 2.68
C LEU A 438 -17.89 -24.67 2.75
N TYR A 439 -17.95 -23.81 3.76
CA TYR A 439 -19.00 -22.81 3.92
C TYR A 439 -18.52 -21.46 3.38
N PHE A 440 -19.15 -21.02 2.30
CA PHE A 440 -19.07 -19.64 1.83
C PHE A 440 -19.94 -18.77 2.74
N VAL A 441 -19.30 -17.99 3.59
CA VAL A 441 -19.97 -17.11 4.54
C VAL A 441 -20.24 -15.77 3.87
N VAL A 442 -21.53 -15.42 3.75
CA VAL A 442 -21.99 -14.25 3.00
C VAL A 442 -22.98 -13.40 3.79
N PRO A 443 -23.18 -12.13 3.43
CA PRO A 443 -24.28 -11.34 3.99
C PRO A 443 -25.65 -11.88 3.55
N ASP A 444 -26.69 -11.62 4.37
CA ASP A 444 -28.06 -12.08 4.15
C ASP A 444 -28.62 -11.80 2.75
N TYR A 445 -28.31 -10.64 2.18
CA TYR A 445 -28.80 -10.24 0.87
C TYR A 445 -28.11 -10.96 -0.30
N VAL A 446 -26.93 -11.56 -0.10
CA VAL A 446 -26.24 -12.40 -1.10
C VAL A 446 -26.68 -13.86 -0.99
N PHE A 447 -27.02 -14.32 0.21
CA PHE A 447 -27.31 -15.72 0.53
C PHE A 447 -28.25 -16.44 -0.46
N LYS A 448 -29.38 -15.82 -0.82
CA LYS A 448 -30.36 -16.42 -1.73
C LYS A 448 -29.85 -16.55 -3.16
N ALA A 449 -29.07 -15.58 -3.62
CA ALA A 449 -28.56 -15.51 -4.99
C ALA A 449 -27.19 -16.20 -5.17
N PHE A 450 -26.50 -16.52 -4.08
CA PHE A 450 -25.19 -17.17 -4.13
C PHE A 450 -25.29 -18.54 -4.81
N SER A 451 -24.39 -18.81 -5.73
CA SER A 451 -24.45 -19.98 -6.60
C SER A 451 -23.21 -20.86 -6.44
N PHE A 452 -23.22 -22.03 -7.08
CA PHE A 452 -22.14 -22.99 -7.04
C PHE A 452 -20.83 -22.38 -7.56
N VAL A 453 -19.74 -22.59 -6.82
CA VAL A 453 -18.43 -22.03 -7.15
C VAL A 453 -17.62 -23.06 -7.92
N ALA A 454 -17.29 -22.73 -9.17
CA ALA A 454 -16.42 -23.55 -9.99
C ALA A 454 -14.99 -23.57 -9.43
N GLY A 455 -14.29 -24.70 -9.57
CA GLY A 455 -12.91 -24.86 -9.12
C GLY A 455 -12.75 -25.39 -7.69
N VAL A 456 -13.80 -25.45 -6.88
CA VAL A 456 -13.74 -26.21 -5.61
C VAL A 456 -13.60 -27.72 -5.95
N PRO A 457 -12.64 -28.44 -5.35
CA PRO A 457 -12.47 -29.87 -5.56
C PRO A 457 -13.76 -30.67 -5.32
N GLN A 458 -14.04 -31.68 -6.15
CA GLN A 458 -15.30 -32.45 -6.11
C GLN A 458 -15.49 -33.21 -4.78
N GLU A 459 -14.38 -33.54 -4.10
CA GLU A 459 -14.37 -34.19 -2.79
C GLU A 459 -14.77 -33.27 -1.63
N ILE A 460 -14.96 -31.97 -1.88
CA ILE A 460 -15.36 -30.97 -0.88
C ILE A 460 -16.82 -30.57 -1.14
N GLU A 461 -17.66 -30.72 -0.12
CA GLU A 461 -19.04 -30.24 -0.19
C GLU A 461 -19.07 -28.73 -0.09
N GLN A 462 -19.80 -28.09 -0.99
CA GLN A 462 -20.00 -26.64 -0.98
C GLN A 462 -21.31 -26.26 -0.31
N TRP A 463 -21.24 -25.29 0.58
CA TRP A 463 -22.37 -24.73 1.29
C TRP A 463 -22.27 -23.21 1.27
N VAL A 464 -23.40 -22.52 1.24
CA VAL A 464 -23.47 -21.10 1.59
C VAL A 464 -24.02 -20.98 3.01
N LEU A 465 -23.46 -20.08 3.80
CA LEU A 465 -23.86 -19.76 5.17
C LEU A 465 -24.08 -18.25 5.27
N THR A 466 -25.14 -17.81 5.93
CA THR A 466 -25.30 -16.39 6.28
C THR A 466 -25.16 -16.16 7.77
N VAL A 467 -24.53 -15.03 8.13
CA VAL A 467 -24.40 -14.58 9.51
C VAL A 467 -25.48 -13.54 9.81
N PRO A 468 -26.29 -13.73 10.88
CA PRO A 468 -27.33 -12.78 11.23
C PRO A 468 -26.70 -11.48 11.74
N TRP A 469 -27.33 -10.36 11.41
CA TRP A 469 -27.01 -9.08 12.01
C TRP A 469 -27.59 -8.99 13.42
N MET A 470 -26.77 -9.30 14.42
CA MET A 470 -27.13 -9.29 15.85
C MET A 470 -26.95 -7.94 16.52
#